data_AF-A0A1S8CC96-F1
#
_entry.id   AF-A0A1S8CC96-F1
#
_cell.length_a   1.000
_cell.length_b   1.000
_cell.length_c   1.000
_cell.angle_alpha   90.00
_cell.angle_beta   90.00
_cell.angle_gamma   90.00
#
_symmetry.space_group_name_H-M   'P 1'
#
loop_
_entity.id
_entity.type
_entity.pdbx_description
1 polymer ?
#
loop_
_entity_poly.entity_id
_entity_poly.type
_entity_poly.pdbx_seq_one_letter_code
_entity_poly.pdbx_strand_id
1 'polypeptide(L)' 'MSTQIAVRLPDELVQFIDALVADGKATSRAAVVSRALQRERRREVAARDAAILAAGGDDDEFDALAEQSARTPLDDLT' A
#
# COMPACT_ATOMS: atom_id res chain seq x y z
N MET A 1 5.99 10.34 -17.05
CA MET A 1 7.41 10.09 -17.43
C MET A 1 7.84 8.78 -16.79
N SER A 2 8.44 7.87 -17.55
CA SER A 2 9.08 6.65 -17.02
C SER A 2 10.58 6.71 -17.27
N THR A 3 11.36 6.15 -16.35
CA THR A 3 12.81 6.02 -16.47
C THR A 3 13.14 4.53 -16.62
N GLN A 4 13.99 4.19 -17.58
CA GLN A 4 14.45 2.81 -17.79
C GLN A 4 15.74 2.57 -17.02
N ILE A 5 15.82 1.43 -16.34
CA ILE A 5 17.01 0.97 -15.63
C ILE A 5 17.33 -0.47 -16.05
N ALA A 6 18.61 -0.84 -16.05
CA ALA A 6 19.04 -2.23 -16.18
C ALA A 6 19.17 -2.85 -14.78
N VAL A 7 18.53 -4.00 -14.56
CA VAL A 7 18.51 -4.68 -13.26
C VAL A 7 18.86 -6.15 -13.46
N ARG A 8 19.67 -6.71 -12.55
CA ARG A 8 19.94 -8.15 -12.51
C ARG A 8 18.89 -8.81 -11.61
N LEU A 9 18.26 -9.85 -12.13
CA LEU A 9 17.29 -10.68 -11.42
C LEU A 9 17.69 -12.14 -11.56
N PRO A 10 17.37 -13.01 -10.58
CA PRO A 10 17.47 -14.45 -10.74
C PRO A 10 16.71 -14.93 -11.99
N ASP A 11 17.30 -15.89 -12.71
CA ASP A 11 16.74 -16.41 -13.96
C ASP A 11 15.31 -16.95 -13.78
N GLU A 12 15.03 -17.58 -12.65
CA GLU A 12 13.70 -18.08 -12.28
C GLU A 12 12.64 -16.96 -12.24
N LEU A 13 13.00 -15.77 -11.75
CA LEU A 13 12.08 -14.63 -11.71
C LEU A 13 11.85 -14.06 -13.11
N VAL A 14 12.89 -14.04 -13.95
CA VAL A 14 12.76 -13.62 -15.35
C VAL A 14 11.85 -14.57 -16.11
N GLN A 15 12.03 -15.89 -15.95
CA GLN A 15 11.18 -16.90 -16.55
C GLN A 15 9.72 -16.77 -16.10
N PHE A 16 9.49 -16.51 -14.82
CA PHE A 16 8.14 -16.28 -14.29
C PHE A 16 7.48 -15.04 -14.92
N ILE A 17 8.22 -13.92 -15.01
CA ILE A 17 7.73 -12.70 -15.65
C ILE A 17 7.38 -12.96 -17.12
N ASP A 18 8.23 -13.72 -17.83
CA ASP A 18 8.03 -14.07 -19.23
C ASP A 18 6.80 -14.93 -19.44
N ALA A 19 6.59 -15.93 -18.60
CA ALA A 19 5.39 -16.77 -18.63
C ALA A 19 4.11 -15.93 -18.43
N LEU A 20 4.12 -14.95 -17.51
CA LEU A 20 2.95 -14.09 -17.29
C LEU A 20 2.61 -13.22 -18.50
N VAL A 21 3.62 -12.75 -19.24
CA VAL A 21 3.42 -11.97 -20.46
C VAL A 21 2.95 -12.88 -21.59
N ALA A 22 3.56 -14.06 -21.75
CA ALA A 22 3.19 -15.04 -22.77
C ALA A 22 1.74 -15.54 -22.59
N ASP A 23 1.31 -15.74 -21.34
CA ASP A 23 -0.06 -16.12 -20.98
C ASP A 23 -1.08 -14.96 -21.15
N GLY A 24 -0.63 -13.77 -21.55
CA GLY A 24 -1.49 -12.57 -21.67
C GLY A 24 -1.96 -12.01 -20.32
N LYS A 25 -1.43 -12.49 -19.19
CA LYS A 25 -1.77 -12.03 -17.84
C LYS A 25 -1.15 -10.67 -17.51
N ALA A 26 -0.19 -10.21 -18.33
CA ALA A 26 0.39 -8.89 -18.24
C ALA A 26 0.72 -8.32 -19.62
N THR A 27 0.58 -6.99 -19.76
CA THR A 27 0.82 -6.28 -21.02
C THR A 27 2.30 -6.11 -21.36
N SER A 28 3.20 -6.21 -20.37
CA SER A 28 4.65 -6.16 -20.54
C SER A 28 5.39 -6.63 -19.28
N ARG A 29 6.68 -6.96 -19.42
CA ARG A 29 7.56 -7.26 -18.26
C ARG A 29 7.59 -6.10 -17.25
N ALA A 30 7.67 -4.87 -17.76
CA ALA A 30 7.67 -3.67 -16.93
C ALA A 30 6.36 -3.52 -16.13
N ALA A 31 5.21 -3.90 -16.69
CA ALA A 31 3.93 -3.88 -15.98
C ALA A 31 3.91 -4.88 -14.82
N VAL A 32 4.47 -6.08 -14.99
CA VAL A 32 4.62 -7.08 -13.91
C VAL A 32 5.48 -6.52 -12.78
N VAL A 33 6.67 -6.01 -13.12
CA VAL A 33 7.62 -5.44 -12.14
C VAL A 33 7.01 -4.24 -11.43
N SER A 34 6.38 -3.33 -12.17
CA SER A 34 5.73 -2.14 -11.59
C SER A 34 4.61 -2.52 -10.61
N ARG A 35 3.78 -3.50 -10.96
CA ARG A 35 2.71 -3.99 -10.09
C ARG A 35 3.27 -4.59 -8.79
N ALA A 36 4.34 -5.37 -8.89
CA ALA A 36 5.01 -5.96 -7.72
C ALA A 36 5.60 -4.87 -6.81
N LEU A 37 6.33 -3.91 -7.37
CA LEU A 37 6.93 -2.79 -6.62
C LEU A 37 5.88 -1.87 -5.99
N GLN A 38 4.77 -1.61 -6.68
CA GLN A 38 3.67 -0.80 -6.13
C GLN A 38 2.98 -1.48 -4.94
N ARG A 39 2.90 -2.81 -4.94
CA ARG A 39 2.36 -3.56 -3.81
C ARG A 39 3.26 -3.43 -2.59
N GLU A 40 4.58 -3.52 -2.79
CA GLU A 40 5.55 -3.38 -1.71
C GLU A 40 5.60 -1.96 -1.17
N ARG A 41 5.66 -0.95 -2.04
CA ARG A 41 5.60 0.46 -1.64
C ARG A 41 4.38 0.76 -0.78
N ARG A 42 3.20 0.23 -1.14
CA ARG A 42 1.98 0.43 -0.36
C ARG A 42 2.09 -0.13 1.06
N ARG A 43 2.79 -1.25 1.24
CA ARG A 43 3.04 -1.83 2.56
C ARG A 43 3.99 -0.96 3.38
N GLU A 44 5.09 -0.51 2.79
CA GLU A 44 6.07 0.32 3.49
C GLU A 44 5.50 1.67 3.93
N VAL A 45 4.67 2.30 3.08
CA VAL A 45 4.02 3.57 3.43
C VAL A 45 3.07 3.37 4.61
N ALA A 46 2.18 2.37 4.55
CA ALA A 46 1.26 2.09 5.65
C ALA A 46 1.99 1.75 6.97
N ALA A 47 3.09 0.99 6.89
CA ALA A 47 3.90 0.67 8.05
C ALA A 47 4.60 1.90 8.64
N ARG A 48 5.14 2.79 7.78
CA ARG A 48 5.73 4.05 8.22
C ARG A 48 4.69 4.95 8.87
N ASP A 49 3.51 5.08 8.27
CA ASP A 49 2.44 5.94 8.79
C ASP A 49 1.93 5.42 10.15
N ALA A 50 1.75 4.11 10.29
CA ALA A 50 1.41 3.49 11.57
C ALA A 50 2.49 3.72 12.64
N ALA A 51 3.78 3.68 12.25
CA ALA A 51 4.88 3.96 13.18
C ALA A 51 4.92 5.43 13.62
N ILE A 52 4.57 6.37 12.72
CA ILE A 52 4.45 7.80 13.06
C ILE A 52 3.29 8.02 14.03
N LEU A 53 2.11 7.46 13.73
CA LEU A 53 0.95 7.55 14.62
C LEU A 53 1.23 6.92 15.99
N ALA A 54 1.86 5.75 16.04
CA ALA A 54 2.24 5.09 17.29
C ALA A 54 3.29 5.88 18.10
N ALA A 55 4.14 6.67 17.44
CA ALA A 55 5.12 7.52 18.10
C ALA A 55 4.54 8.85 18.61
N GLY A 56 3.35 9.25 18.11
CA GLY A 56 2.68 10.50 18.48
C GLY A 56 2.13 10.53 19.91
N GLY A 57 1.96 9.39 20.56
CA GLY A 57 1.25 9.31 21.85
C GLY A 57 -0.27 9.48 21.68
N ASP A 58 -1.05 9.15 22.72
CA ASP A 58 -2.48 9.45 22.74
C ASP A 58 -2.66 10.97 22.78
N ASP A 59 -3.06 11.55 21.65
CA ASP A 59 -3.52 12.93 21.62
C ASP A 59 -4.92 12.96 22.26
N ASP A 60 -4.98 13.31 23.55
CA ASP A 60 -6.18 13.48 24.39
C ASP A 60 -7.26 14.40 23.73
N GLU A 61 -6.91 15.12 22.65
CA GLU A 61 -7.82 15.99 21.91
C GLU A 61 -9.00 15.23 21.28
N PHE A 62 -8.79 13.97 20.91
CA PHE A 62 -9.83 13.14 20.30
C PHE A 62 -10.68 12.39 21.33
N ASP A 63 -10.25 12.31 22.58
CA ASP A 63 -10.99 11.62 23.65
C ASP A 63 -12.31 12.34 23.97
N ALA A 64 -12.28 13.68 24.01
CA ALA A 64 -13.49 14.47 24.21
C ALA A 64 -14.51 14.27 23.07
N LEU A 65 -14.04 14.10 21.84
CA LEU A 65 -14.89 13.82 20.68
C LEU A 65 -15.43 12.38 20.70
N ALA A 66 -14.61 11.42 21.11
CA ALA A 66 -15.01 10.01 21.27
C ALA A 66 -16.07 9.86 22.37
N GLU A 67 -15.89 10.53 23.51
CA GLU A 67 -16.88 10.57 24.60
C GLU A 67 -18.21 11.18 24.15
N GLN A 68 -18.16 12.29 23.42
CA GLN A 68 -19.36 12.94 22.90
C GLN A 68 -20.08 12.01 21.92
N SER A 69 -19.34 11.38 21.02
CA SER A 69 -19.89 10.45 20.01
C SER A 69 -20.50 9.20 20.64
N ALA A 70 -19.90 8.65 21.71
CA ALA A 70 -20.44 7.52 22.45
C ALA A 70 -21.77 7.84 23.16
N ARG A 71 -22.03 9.12 23.46
CA ARG A 71 -23.27 9.59 24.10
C ARG A 71 -24.33 10.03 23.10
N THR A 72 -24.01 10.19 21.82
CA THR A 72 -24.96 10.56 20.77
C THR A 72 -25.61 9.31 20.17
N PRO A 73 -26.94 9.14 20.30
CA PRO A 73 -27.66 8.05 19.63
C PRO A 73 -27.49 8.13 18.11
N LEU A 74 -27.30 6.98 17.45
CA LEU A 74 -27.11 6.92 15.99
C LEU A 74 -28.31 7.50 15.22
N ASP A 75 -29.49 7.49 15.84
CA ASP A 75 -30.75 8.02 15.30
C ASP A 75 -30.80 9.55 15.21
N ASP A 76 -29.89 10.27 15.89
CA ASP A 76 -29.79 11.74 15.89
C ASP A 76 -28.77 12.27 14.84
N LEU A 77 -28.20 11.40 13.99
CA LEU A 77 -27.17 11.74 12.99
C LEU A 77 -27.71 11.94 11.56
N THR A 78 -29.03 12.02 11.38
CA THR A 78 -29.70 12.24 10.08
C THR A 78 -30.28 13.64 9.95
#